data_AF-A0A4S4JW34-F1
#
_entry.id   AF-A0A4S4JW34-F1
#
_cell.length_a   1.000
_cell.length_b   1.000
_cell.length_c   1.000
_cell.angle_alpha   90.00
_cell.angle_beta   90.00
_cell.angle_gamma   90.00
#
_symmetry.space_group_name_H-M   'P 1'
#
loop_
_entity.id
_entity.type
_entity.pdbx_description
1 polymer ?
#
loop_
_entity_poly.entity_id
_entity_poly.type
_entity_poly.pdbx_seq_one_letter_code
_entity_poly.pdbx_strand_id
1 'polypeptide(L)'
;MMPGVGYIGIGKVIETPQPIKGVTFHVNGTEKGMEELELHDPDILNDKEDLDNCEYVVKVEWIKTVPIEKAFKEKGLKANQNAAFKLNSQYTLDKVSEFFGL
;
A
#
# COMPACT_ATOMS: atom_id res chain seq x y z
N MET A 1 -3.42 4.17 -6.13
CA MET A 1 -3.57 5.16 -7.22
C MET A 1 -2.62 6.30 -6.89
N MET A 2 -1.75 6.67 -7.82
CA MET A 2 -0.81 7.78 -7.66
C MET A 2 -1.42 9.06 -8.25
N PRO A 3 -1.60 10.13 -7.46
CA PRO A 3 -2.22 11.37 -7.91
C PRO A 3 -1.56 11.92 -9.17
N GLY A 4 -2.36 12.38 -10.13
CA GLY A 4 -1.87 12.87 -11.43
C GLY A 4 -1.44 11.78 -12.41
N VAL A 5 -1.09 10.57 -11.93
CA VAL A 5 -0.52 9.49 -12.75
C VAL A 5 -1.55 8.39 -13.06
N GLY A 6 -2.19 7.79 -12.06
CA GLY A 6 -3.16 6.69 -12.26
C GLY A 6 -2.97 5.49 -11.34
N TYR A 7 -3.58 4.36 -11.68
CA TYR A 7 -3.45 3.11 -10.93
C TYR A 7 -2.21 2.33 -11.36
N ILE A 8 -1.31 2.06 -10.42
CA ILE A 8 -0.03 1.36 -10.67
C ILE A 8 0.02 -0.06 -10.08
N GLY A 9 -1.00 -0.46 -9.34
CA GLY A 9 -1.07 -1.80 -8.77
C GLY A 9 -2.34 -2.06 -7.98
N ILE A 10 -2.56 -3.33 -7.71
CA ILE A 10 -3.62 -3.87 -6.87
C ILE A 10 -3.02 -4.89 -5.90
N GLY A 11 -3.46 -4.81 -4.66
CA GLY A 11 -3.02 -5.69 -3.59
C GLY A 11 -4.14 -5.96 -2.60
N LYS A 12 -3.95 -7.01 -1.81
CA LYS A 12 -4.85 -7.41 -0.74
C LYS A 12 -4.26 -6.99 0.59
N VAL A 13 -5.06 -6.30 1.40
CA VAL A 13 -4.73 -6.10 2.81
C VAL A 13 -4.86 -7.44 3.52
N ILE A 14 -3.78 -7.93 4.12
CA ILE A 14 -3.74 -9.27 4.73
C ILE A 14 -3.86 -9.24 6.27
N GLU A 15 -3.63 -8.08 6.88
CA GLU A 15 -3.72 -7.89 8.33
C GLU A 15 -4.40 -6.56 8.65
N THR A 16 -4.99 -6.45 9.84
CA THR A 16 -5.49 -5.17 10.37
C THR A 16 -4.32 -4.22 10.65
N PRO A 17 -4.55 -2.90 10.70
CA PRO A 17 -3.50 -1.95 11.11
C PRO A 17 -2.86 -2.36 12.44
N GLN A 18 -1.54 -2.35 12.52
CA GLN A 18 -0.76 -2.68 13.72
C GLN A 18 0.23 -1.54 14.01
N PRO A 19 0.56 -1.28 15.29
CA PRO A 19 1.69 -0.40 15.62
C PRO A 19 2.95 -0.88 14.92
N ILE A 20 3.79 0.03 14.45
CA ILE A 20 5.03 -0.34 13.75
C ILE A 20 5.95 -1.20 14.62
N LYS A 21 5.87 -1.02 15.94
CA LYS A 21 6.52 -1.87 16.93
C LYS A 21 5.87 -3.25 16.99
N GLY A 22 6.63 -4.27 16.56
CA GLY A 22 6.22 -5.68 16.61
C GLY A 22 5.70 -6.23 15.28
N VAL A 23 5.67 -5.42 14.23
CA VAL A 23 5.33 -5.90 12.88
C VAL A 23 6.53 -6.62 12.29
N THR A 24 6.30 -7.86 11.86
CA THR A 24 7.31 -8.70 11.25
C THR A 24 7.02 -9.03 9.79
N PHE A 25 8.07 -9.24 9.01
CA PHE A 25 8.03 -9.62 7.60
C PHE A 25 8.87 -10.87 7.39
N HIS A 26 8.41 -11.75 6.51
CA HIS A 26 9.17 -12.93 6.11
C HIS A 26 10.07 -12.58 4.92
N VAL A 27 11.38 -12.43 5.17
CA VAL A 27 12.37 -12.03 4.16
C VAL A 27 13.47 -13.08 4.10
N ASN A 28 13.68 -13.66 2.92
CA ASN A 28 14.68 -14.71 2.67
C ASN A 28 14.61 -15.89 3.66
N GLY A 29 13.40 -16.34 4.01
CA GLY A 29 13.18 -17.46 4.92
C GLY A 29 13.29 -17.12 6.42
N THR A 30 13.54 -15.86 6.77
CA THR A 30 13.69 -15.40 8.16
C THR A 30 12.64 -14.35 8.48
N GLU A 31 12.12 -14.38 9.71
CA GLU A 31 11.25 -13.33 10.23
C GLU A 31 12.09 -12.14 10.66
N LYS A 32 11.73 -10.94 10.17
CA LYS A 32 12.44 -9.69 10.43
C LYS A 32 11.48 -8.60 10.88
N GLY A 33 11.86 -7.86 11.92
CA GLY A 33 11.18 -6.63 12.31
C GLY A 33 11.41 -5.51 11.29
N MET A 34 10.60 -4.45 11.35
CA MET A 34 10.74 -3.27 10.48
C MET A 34 12.12 -2.61 10.58
N GLU A 35 12.75 -2.62 11.76
CA GLU A 35 14.10 -2.09 12.00
C GLU A 35 15.22 -2.88 11.32
N GLU A 36 14.97 -4.12 10.93
CA GLU A 36 15.93 -4.98 10.25
C GLU A 36 15.82 -4.90 8.72
N LEU A 37 14.87 -4.12 8.21
CA LEU A 37 14.65 -3.91 6.79
C LEU A 37 15.39 -2.67 6.31
N GLU A 38 15.81 -2.70 5.04
CA GLU A 38 16.31 -1.51 4.36
C GLU A 38 15.12 -0.64 3.96
N LEU A 39 14.85 0.39 4.76
CA LEU A 39 13.77 1.33 4.52
C LEU A 39 14.27 2.51 3.69
N HIS A 40 13.46 2.96 2.73
CA HIS A 40 13.73 4.20 1.99
C HIS A 40 13.71 5.42 2.92
N ASP A 41 12.81 5.42 3.91
CA ASP A 41 12.68 6.46 4.92
C ASP A 41 12.66 5.81 6.31
N PRO A 42 13.82 5.75 7.00
CA PRO A 42 13.93 5.12 8.31
C PRO A 42 13.30 5.94 9.45
N ASP A 43 12.96 7.21 9.22
CA ASP A 43 12.40 8.10 10.26
C ASP A 43 11.03 7.63 10.77
N ILE A 44 10.34 6.78 9.99
CA ILE A 44 9.10 6.09 10.41
C ILE A 44 9.26 5.29 11.72
N LEU A 45 10.49 4.96 12.11
CA LEU A 45 10.82 4.20 13.32
C LEU A 45 11.08 5.08 14.55
N ASN A 46 11.14 6.42 14.41
CA ASN A 46 11.61 7.32 15.48
C ASN A 46 10.76 7.21 16.75
N ASP A 47 9.44 7.16 16.61
CA ASP A 47 8.51 7.10 17.75
C ASP A 47 8.02 5.67 18.06
N LYS A 48 8.71 4.62 17.55
CA LYS A 48 8.22 3.23 17.66
C LYS A 48 7.93 2.76 19.09
N GLU A 49 8.61 3.33 20.07
CA GLU A 49 8.44 2.96 21.49
C GLU A 49 7.23 3.65 22.16
N ASP A 50 6.73 4.74 21.57
CA ASP A 50 5.58 5.51 22.07
C ASP A 50 4.31 5.10 21.32
N LEU A 51 3.50 4.21 21.91
CA LEU A 51 2.29 3.69 21.24
C LEU A 51 1.23 4.75 20.93
N ASP A 52 1.29 5.92 21.56
CA ASP A 52 0.36 7.02 21.30
C ASP A 52 0.77 7.85 20.08
N ASN A 53 2.07 7.91 19.77
CA ASN A 53 2.62 8.69 18.65
C ASN A 53 3.24 7.84 17.53
N CYS A 54 3.42 6.54 17.73
CA CYS A 54 4.04 5.67 16.74
C CYS A 54 3.19 5.52 15.47
N GLU A 55 3.88 5.24 14.38
CA GLU A 55 3.25 4.94 13.10
C GLU A 55 2.51 3.59 13.13
N TYR A 56 1.41 3.52 12.39
CA TYR A 56 0.66 2.28 12.19
C TYR A 56 0.79 1.82 10.75
N VAL A 57 1.08 0.54 10.58
CA VAL A 57 1.30 -0.06 9.27
C VAL A 57 0.24 -1.12 8.98
N VAL A 58 -0.01 -1.31 7.69
CA VAL A 58 -0.92 -2.33 7.17
C VAL A 58 -0.13 -3.18 6.18
N LYS A 59 -0.13 -4.51 6.37
CA LYS A 59 0.51 -5.41 5.42
C LYS A 59 -0.36 -5.58 4.18
N VAL A 60 0.26 -5.38 3.02
CA VAL A 60 -0.37 -5.54 1.70
C VAL A 60 0.39 -6.61 0.94
N GLU A 61 -0.33 -7.66 0.53
CA GLU A 61 0.14 -8.61 -0.46
C GLU A 61 -0.17 -8.06 -1.86
N TRP A 62 0.85 -7.71 -2.62
CA TRP A 62 0.67 -7.22 -3.99
C TRP A 62 0.29 -8.36 -4.92
N ILE A 63 -0.85 -8.21 -5.61
CA ILE A 63 -1.35 -9.18 -6.57
C ILE A 63 -0.72 -8.90 -7.94
N LYS A 64 -0.79 -7.64 -8.40
CA LYS A 64 -0.20 -7.17 -9.66
C LYS A 64 0.23 -5.71 -9.54
N THR A 65 1.35 -5.38 -10.18
CA THR A 65 1.88 -4.02 -10.28
C THR A 65 2.35 -3.75 -11.71
N VAL A 66 2.41 -2.46 -12.08
CA VAL A 66 2.95 -1.99 -13.35
C VAL A 66 3.90 -0.82 -13.11
N PRO A 67 4.90 -0.59 -14.00
CA PRO A 67 5.70 0.62 -13.98
C PRO A 67 4.83 1.89 -14.09
N ILE A 68 5.35 3.02 -13.60
CA ILE A 68 4.64 4.32 -13.58
C ILE A 68 4.21 4.73 -15.00
N GLU A 69 5.04 4.44 -16.01
CA GLU A 69 4.79 4.76 -17.42
C GLU A 69 3.60 3.97 -18.00
N LYS A 70 3.23 2.87 -17.34
CA LYS A 70 2.10 2.01 -17.69
C LYS A 70 0.93 2.15 -16.73
N ALA A 71 0.93 3.20 -15.88
CA ALA A 71 -0.17 3.45 -14.96
C ALA A 71 -1.51 3.55 -15.70
N PHE A 72 -2.53 2.87 -15.18
CA PHE A 72 -3.85 2.92 -15.77
C PHE A 72 -4.57 4.21 -15.40
N LYS A 73 -4.90 5.00 -16.41
CA LYS A 73 -5.64 6.26 -16.28
C LYS A 73 -6.60 6.43 -17.44
N GLU A 74 -7.87 6.59 -17.12
CA GLU A 74 -8.94 6.87 -18.07
C GLU A 74 -9.82 7.99 -17.51
N LYS A 75 -10.54 8.69 -18.39
CA LYS A 75 -11.51 9.71 -17.99
C LYS A 75 -12.62 9.06 -17.16
N GLY A 76 -12.91 9.62 -15.99
CA GLY A 76 -14.01 9.16 -15.12
C GLY A 76 -13.61 8.21 -13.99
N LEU A 77 -12.34 7.75 -13.94
CA LEU A 77 -11.84 7.00 -12.79
C LEU A 77 -11.84 7.88 -11.53
N LYS A 78 -12.32 7.33 -10.41
CA LYS A 78 -12.24 8.01 -9.11
C LYS A 78 -10.84 7.92 -8.54
N ALA A 79 -10.27 9.08 -8.24
CA ALA A 79 -9.01 9.22 -7.54
C ALA A 79 -9.22 10.15 -6.33
N ASN A 80 -8.57 9.85 -5.22
CA ASN A 80 -8.50 10.73 -4.06
C ASN A 80 -7.02 11.02 -3.75
N GLN A 81 -6.71 12.24 -3.30
CA GLN A 81 -5.38 12.64 -2.86
C GLN A 81 -5.04 12.11 -1.45
N ASN A 82 -6.03 11.63 -0.69
CA ASN A 82 -5.79 11.00 0.61
C ASN A 82 -4.96 9.73 0.46
N ALA A 83 -4.11 9.44 1.47
CA ALA A 83 -3.24 8.26 1.52
C ALA A 83 -4.00 6.94 1.32
N ALA A 84 -5.22 6.86 1.87
CA ALA A 84 -6.15 5.77 1.62
C ALA A 84 -7.59 6.30 1.54
N PHE A 85 -8.42 5.68 0.68
CA PHE A 85 -9.85 5.94 0.65
C PHE A 85 -10.61 4.71 0.19
N LYS A 86 -11.86 4.58 0.64
CA LYS A 86 -12.76 3.55 0.16
C LYS A 86 -13.18 3.83 -1.28
N LEU A 87 -12.74 3.00 -2.21
CA LEU A 87 -13.19 3.06 -3.61
C LEU A 87 -14.60 2.49 -3.71
N ASN A 88 -15.57 3.36 -4.01
CA ASN A 88 -17.00 3.00 -4.10
C ASN A 88 -17.60 3.18 -5.50
N SER A 89 -16.79 3.56 -6.49
CA SER A 89 -17.25 3.68 -7.87
C SER A 89 -17.17 2.32 -8.54
N GLN A 90 -18.33 1.73 -8.85
CA GLN A 90 -18.38 0.45 -9.58
C GLN A 90 -17.64 0.55 -10.92
N TYR A 91 -17.87 1.62 -11.69
CA TYR A 91 -17.14 1.87 -12.94
C TYR A 91 -15.62 1.84 -12.77
N THR A 92 -15.09 2.46 -11.70
CA THR A 92 -13.64 2.45 -11.45
C THR A 92 -13.17 1.06 -11.05
N LEU A 93 -13.94 0.36 -10.21
CA LEU A 93 -13.63 -1.02 -9.80
C LEU A 93 -13.57 -1.95 -11.01
N ASP A 94 -14.57 -1.90 -11.90
CA ASP A 94 -14.65 -2.74 -13.09
C ASP A 94 -13.45 -2.48 -14.01
N LYS A 95 -13.17 -1.21 -14.32
CA LYS A 95 -12.08 -0.83 -15.24
C LYS A 95 -10.69 -1.16 -14.71
N VAL A 96 -10.45 -0.91 -13.41
CA VAL A 96 -9.17 -1.25 -12.78
C VAL A 96 -9.01 -2.76 -12.67
N SER A 97 -10.06 -3.49 -12.31
CA SER A 97 -10.02 -4.96 -12.24
C SER A 97 -9.78 -5.58 -13.61
N GLU A 98 -10.46 -5.09 -14.65
CA GLU A 98 -10.25 -5.49 -16.05
C GLU A 98 -8.79 -5.26 -16.48
N PHE A 99 -8.23 -4.07 -16.23
CA PHE A 99 -6.85 -3.74 -16.56
C PHE A 99 -5.84 -4.66 -15.86
N PHE A 100 -6.06 -4.96 -14.58
CA PHE A 100 -5.23 -5.89 -13.83
C PHE A 100 -5.65 -7.36 -14.01
N GLY A 101 -6.66 -7.69 -14.83
CA GLY A 101 -7.16 -9.07 -15.01
C GLY A 101 -7.51 -9.77 -13.69
N LEU A 102 -8.36 -9.14 -12.89
CA LEU A 102 -9.01 -9.66 -11.68
C LEU A 102 -10.49 -9.93 -11.94
#